data_AF-A0AA43JST8-F1
#
_entry.id   AF-A0AA43JST8-F1
#
_cell.length_a   1.000
_cell.length_b   1.000
_cell.length_c   1.000
_cell.angle_alpha   90.00
_cell.angle_beta   90.00
_cell.angle_gamma   90.00
#
_symmetry.space_group_name_H-M   'P 1'
#
loop_
_entity.id
_entity.type
_entity.pdbx_description
1 polymer ?
#
loop_
_entity_poly.entity_id
_entity_poly.type
_entity_poly.pdbx_seq_one_letter_code
_entity_poly.pdbx_strand_id
1 'polypeptide(L)' 'MRVFTPDEVSTGTDSKYLGVLVAAKYARELNLLPREVMPLGMEKKLTTRALEALTSSQIEFRLVKRRRRED' A
#
# COMPACT_ATOMS: atom_id res chain seq x y z
N MET A 1 -12.97 -0.37 -12.96
CA MET A 1 -11.75 0.36 -12.53
C MET A 1 -12.19 1.37 -11.48
N ARG A 2 -11.68 1.32 -10.25
CA ARG A 2 -12.01 2.31 -9.20
C ARG A 2 -11.03 3.48 -9.26
N VAL A 3 -11.52 4.70 -9.13
CA VAL A 3 -10.71 5.92 -9.09
C VAL A 3 -10.56 6.35 -7.64
N PHE A 4 -9.34 6.75 -7.24
CA PHE A 4 -9.05 7.31 -5.92
C PHE A 4 -8.55 8.74 -6.12
N THR A 5 -9.08 9.68 -5.37
CA THR A 5 -8.71 11.09 -5.48
C THR A 5 -7.44 11.39 -4.68
N PRO A 6 -6.71 12.46 -5.03
CA PRO A 6 -5.55 12.90 -4.25
C PRO A 6 -5.87 13.14 -2.76
N ASP A 7 -7.08 13.62 -2.44
CA ASP A 7 -7.51 13.93 -1.08
C ASP A 7 -7.83 12.65 -0.27
N GLU A 8 -8.42 11.64 -0.92
CA GLU A 8 -8.61 10.33 -0.31
C GLU A 8 -7.26 9.69 0.05
N VAL A 9 -6.25 9.83 -0.82
CA VAL A 9 -4.92 9.25 -0.63
C VAL A 9 -4.09 10.00 0.41
N SER A 10 -4.25 11.33 0.53
CA SER A 10 -3.55 12.13 1.53
C SER A 10 -4.11 11.95 2.93
N THR A 11 -5.37 11.52 3.06
CA THR A 11 -6.00 11.24 4.34
C THR A 11 -5.21 10.17 5.11
N GLY A 12 -4.71 10.51 6.29
CA GLY A 12 -3.90 9.62 7.13
C GLY A 12 -2.41 9.53 6.77
N THR A 13 -1.96 10.18 5.68
CA THR A 13 -0.53 10.24 5.30
C THR A 13 0.01 11.67 5.20
N ASP A 14 -0.83 12.68 5.39
CA ASP A 14 -0.56 14.12 5.25
C ASP A 14 -0.06 14.57 3.86
N SER A 15 0.19 13.62 2.95
CA SER A 15 0.75 13.86 1.63
C SER A 15 0.32 12.77 0.66
N LYS A 16 -0.35 13.17 -0.43
CA LYS A 16 -0.74 12.25 -1.50
C LYS A 16 0.44 11.44 -2.07
N TYR A 17 1.63 12.04 -2.08
CA TYR A 17 2.83 11.36 -2.58
C TYR A 17 3.28 10.26 -1.61
N LEU A 18 3.23 10.53 -0.30
CA LEU A 18 3.54 9.52 0.70
C LEU A 18 2.51 8.39 0.66
N GLY A 19 1.21 8.70 0.57
CA GLY A 19 0.16 7.70 0.42
C GLY A 19 0.39 6.77 -0.77
N VAL A 20 0.75 7.29 -1.94
CA VAL A 20 1.09 6.48 -3.12
C VAL A 20 2.29 5.57 -2.83
N LEU A 21 3.35 6.07 -2.19
CA LEU A 21 4.53 5.25 -1.84
C LEU A 21 4.19 4.12 -0.87
N VAL A 22 3.37 4.40 0.14
CA VAL A 22 2.91 3.41 1.13
C VAL A 22 2.06 2.33 0.45
N ALA A 23 1.06 2.70 -0.35
CA ALA A 23 0.24 1.74 -1.09
C ALA A 23 1.07 0.90 -2.07
N ALA A 24 2.01 1.53 -2.80
CA ALA A 24 2.89 0.82 -3.72
C ALA A 24 3.80 -0.19 -3.00
N LYS A 25 4.34 0.18 -1.84
CA LYS A 25 5.13 -0.75 -1.01
C LYS A 25 4.26 -1.90 -0.51
N TYR A 26 3.08 -1.60 0.05
CA TYR A 26 2.16 -2.62 0.54
C TYR A 26 1.74 -3.60 -0.56
N ALA A 27 1.46 -3.11 -1.78
CA ALA A 27 1.16 -3.97 -2.93
C ALA A 27 2.34 -4.92 -3.30
N ARG A 28 3.59 -4.46 -3.17
CA ARG A 28 4.77 -5.31 -3.39
C ARG A 28 4.90 -6.38 -2.31
N GLU A 29 4.68 -6.02 -1.04
CA GLU A 29 4.69 -6.99 0.07
C GLU A 29 3.60 -8.05 -0.14
N LEU A 30 2.39 -7.65 -0.51
CA LEU A 30 1.33 -8.59 -0.87
C LEU A 30 1.77 -9.51 -2.02
N ASN A 31 2.40 -8.98 -3.06
CA ASN A 31 2.85 -9.77 -4.20
C ASN A 31 3.97 -10.78 -3.85
N LEU A 32 4.68 -10.60 -2.74
CA LEU A 32 5.70 -11.55 -2.26
C LEU A 32 5.09 -12.73 -1.49
N LEU A 33 3.84 -12.64 -1.04
CA LEU A 33 3.19 -13.72 -0.31
C LEU A 33 2.88 -14.90 -1.25
N PRO A 34 3.02 -16.15 -0.77
CA PRO A 34 2.61 -17.32 -1.54
C PRO A 34 1.14 -17.24 -1.98
N ARG A 35 0.83 -17.75 -3.17
CA ARG A 35 -0.54 -17.69 -3.71
C ARG A 35 -1.51 -18.51 -2.87
N GLU A 36 -1.03 -19.56 -2.20
CA GLU A 36 -1.83 -20.44 -1.35
C GLU A 36 -2.31 -19.76 -0.07
N VAL A 37 -1.58 -18.75 0.42
CA VAL A 37 -1.98 -17.96 1.59
C VAL A 37 -2.78 -16.71 1.22
N MET A 38 -2.86 -16.38 -0.07
CA MET A 38 -3.76 -15.34 -0.52
C MET A 38 -5.21 -15.84 -0.44
N PRO A 39 -6.15 -15.02 0.05
CA PRO A 39 -7.57 -15.38 0.04
C PRO A 39 -8.00 -15.78 -1.37
N LEU A 40 -8.47 -17.02 -1.53
CA LEU A 40 -9.06 -17.52 -2.78
C LEU A 40 -10.17 -16.56 -3.22
N GLY A 41 -10.13 -16.06 -4.46
CA GLY A 41 -11.10 -15.10 -4.98
C GLY A 41 -10.64 -13.63 -5.02
N MET A 42 -9.33 -13.37 -4.92
CA MET A 42 -8.73 -12.05 -5.18
C MET A 42 -8.82 -11.66 -6.67
N GLU A 43 -10.03 -11.39 -7.16
CA GLU A 43 -10.27 -10.90 -8.52
C GLU A 43 -9.73 -9.48 -8.74
N LYS A 44 -9.54 -8.71 -7.65
CA LYS A 44 -9.02 -7.35 -7.72
C LYS A 44 -7.49 -7.33 -7.85
N LYS A 45 -6.98 -6.45 -8.72
CA LYS A 45 -5.55 -6.15 -8.81
C LYS A 45 -5.01 -5.71 -7.45
N LEU A 46 -3.81 -6.19 -7.08
CA LEU A 46 -3.17 -5.89 -5.79
C LEU A 46 -3.00 -4.38 -5.54
N THR A 47 -2.73 -3.60 -6.59
CA THR A 47 -2.62 -2.14 -6.51
C THR A 47 -3.94 -1.46 -6.16
N THR A 48 -5.06 -1.95 -6.69
CA THR A 48 -6.39 -1.47 -6.30
C THR A 48 -6.67 -1.79 -4.84
N ARG A 49 -6.40 -3.03 -4.40
CA ARG A 49 -6.60 -3.42 -3.00
C ARG A 49 -5.71 -2.63 -2.04
N ALA A 50 -4.47 -2.33 -2.43
CA ALA A 50 -3.58 -1.52 -1.61
C ALA A 50 -4.08 -0.07 -1.44
N LEU A 51 -4.63 0.54 -2.50
CA LEU A 51 -5.27 1.86 -2.39
C LEU A 51 -6.57 1.81 -1.57
N GLU A 52 -7.36 0.75 -1.68
CA GLU A 52 -8.54 0.55 -0.82
C GLU A 52 -8.15 0.44 0.66
N ALA A 53 -7.13 -0.35 0.98
CA ALA A 53 -6.64 -0.52 2.34
C ALA A 53 -6.07 0.80 2.91
N LEU A 54 -5.33 1.58 2.10
CA LEU A 54 -4.84 2.89 2.50
C LEU A 54 -5.99 3.86 2.81
N THR A 55 -6.91 4.03 1.87
CA THR A 55 -8.02 5.00 1.99
C THR A 55 -9.05 4.60 3.04
N SER A 56 -9.11 3.32 3.41
CA SER A 56 -9.95 2.81 4.51
C SER A 56 -9.22 2.82 5.86
N SER A 57 -8.04 3.44 5.96
CA SER A 57 -7.20 3.48 7.18
C SER A 57 -6.86 2.10 7.76
N GLN A 58 -6.72 1.09 6.89
CA GLN A 58 -6.36 -0.28 7.28
C GLN A 58 -4.84 -0.55 7.22
N ILE A 59 -4.04 0.46 6.88
CA ILE A 59 -2.59 0.36 6.79
C ILE A 59 -1.97 1.24 7.87
N GLU A 60 -1.34 0.59 8.85
CA GLU A 60 -0.42 1.24 9.76
C GLU A 60 1.00 1.18 9.20
N PHE A 61 1.72 2.29 9.24
CA PHE A 61 3.10 2.35 8.79
C PHE A 61 3.91 3.34 9.63
N ARG A 62 5.23 3.19 9.56
CA ARG A 62 6.19 4.12 10.15
C ARG A 62 7.30 4.40 9.14
N LEU A 63 7.72 5.65 9.05
CA LEU A 63 8.89 6.02 8.27
C LEU A 63 10.16 5.54 8.99
N VAL A 64 10.92 4.68 8.32
CA VAL A 64 12.20 4.17 8.82
C VAL A 64 13.29 4.66 7.89
N LYS A 65 14.33 5.29 8.44
CA LYS A 65 15.50 5.69 7.65
C LYS A 65 16.14 4.44 7.04
N ARG A 66 16.49 4.51 5.76
CA ARG A 66 17.24 3.45 5.11
C ARG A 66 18.57 3.24 5.86
N ARG A 67 18.83 2.01 6.32
CA ARG A 67 20.14 1.68 6.90
C ARG A 67 21.19 1.82 5.79
N ARG A 68 22.23 2.63 6.04
CA ARG A 68 23.45 2.60 5.22
C ARG A 68 24.25 1.38 5.68
N ARG A 69 24.78 0.60 4.74
CA ARG A 69 25.84 -0.35 5.06
C ARG A 69 27.06 0.50 5.39
N GLU A 70 27.66 0.30 6.56
CA GLU A 70 29.03 0.77 6.78
C GLU A 70 29.90 -0.11 5.89
N ASP A 71 30.60 0.52 4.95
CA ASP A 71 31.61 -0.13 4.10
C ASP A 71 32.93 -0.25 4.88
#